data_AF-A0A2T1DJY8-F1
#
_entry.id   AF-A0A2T1DJY8-F1
#
_cell.length_a   1.000
_cell.length_b   1.000
_cell.length_c   1.000
_cell.angle_alpha   90.00
_cell.angle_beta   90.00
_cell.angle_gamma   90.00
#
_symmetry.space_group_name_H-M   'P 1'
#
loop_
_entity.id
_entity.type
_entity.pdbx_description
1 polymer ?
#
loop_
_entity_poly.entity_id
_entity_poly.type
_entity_poly.pdbx_seq_one_letter_code
_entity_poly.pdbx_strand_id
1 'polypeptide(L)' 'MHALSIPTWIIHISSVLEWIAAIWLIWIYGNVTQNLAWRTLSLAMLPALISAMCACTWHFFDNPASLEWL' A
#
# COMPACT_ATOMS: atom_id res chain seq x y z
N MET A 1 -0.77 22.93 1.11
CA MET A 1 -0.56 21.87 2.14
C MET A 1 0.71 21.13 1.73
N HIS A 2 1.51 20.65 2.68
CA HIS A 2 2.93 20.35 2.43
C HIS A 2 3.15 19.28 1.35
N ALA A 3 3.83 19.70 0.28
CA ALA A 3 4.42 18.83 -0.71
C ALA A 3 5.22 17.70 -0.08
N LEU A 4 4.92 16.45 -0.41
CA LEU A 4 5.75 15.32 -0.03
C LEU A 4 7.05 15.32 -0.85
N SER A 5 8.19 15.15 -0.17
CA SER A 5 9.51 15.07 -0.80
C SER A 5 9.74 13.73 -1.54
N ILE A 6 10.67 13.67 -2.49
CA ILE A 6 11.08 12.41 -3.16
C ILE A 6 11.36 11.29 -2.14
N PRO A 7 12.20 11.47 -1.10
CA PRO A 7 12.43 10.41 -0.10
C PRO A 7 11.14 9.94 0.59
N THR A 8 10.21 10.87 0.86
CA THR A 8 8.93 10.52 1.46
C THR A 8 8.06 9.71 0.51
N TRP A 9 8.06 10.02 -0.78
CA TRP A 9 7.34 9.22 -1.79
C TRP A 9 7.93 7.84 -1.99
N ILE A 10 9.25 7.71 -1.95
CA ILE A 10 9.91 6.40 -1.97
C ILE A 10 9.34 5.55 -0.84
N ILE A 11 9.24 6.08 0.38
CA ILE A 11 8.66 5.34 1.52
C ILE A 11 7.19 4.95 1.24
N HIS A 12 6.35 5.86 0.76
CA HIS A 12 4.94 5.56 0.49
C HIS A 12 4.78 4.44 -0.55
N ILE A 13 5.51 4.55 -1.67
CA ILE A 13 5.44 3.57 -2.76
C ILE A 13 6.03 2.23 -2.29
N SER A 14 7.19 2.24 -1.63
CA SER A 14 7.82 1.03 -1.08
C SER A 14 6.87 0.33 -0.11
N SER A 15 6.25 1.05 0.83
CA SER A 15 5.31 0.45 1.79
C SER A 15 4.07 -0.14 1.12
N VAL A 16 3.53 0.49 0.06
CA VAL A 16 2.43 -0.10 -0.72
C VAL A 16 2.87 -1.40 -1.40
N LEU A 17 4.05 -1.42 -2.02
CA LEU A 17 4.60 -2.61 -2.67
C LEU A 17 4.89 -3.73 -1.67
N GLU A 18 5.49 -3.41 -0.53
CA GLU A 18 5.76 -4.33 0.57
C GLU A 18 4.46 -4.94 1.11
N TRP A 19 3.39 -4.14 1.24
CA TRP A 19 2.09 -4.61 1.67
C TRP A 19 1.43 -5.56 0.66
N ILE A 20 1.53 -5.25 -0.64
CA ILE A 20 1.08 -6.14 -1.72
C ILE A 20 1.83 -7.48 -1.65
N ALA A 21 3.16 -7.43 -1.50
CA ALA A 21 3.99 -8.62 -1.34
C ALA A 21 3.59 -9.44 -0.11
N ALA A 22 3.33 -8.78 1.03
CA ALA A 22 2.89 -9.44 2.25
C ALA A 22 1.53 -10.15 2.08
N ILE A 23 0.54 -9.49 1.47
CA ILE A 23 -0.76 -10.09 1.14
C ILE A 23 -0.57 -11.34 0.28
N TRP A 24 0.27 -11.23 -0.76
CA TRP A 24 0.54 -12.35 -1.67
C TRP A 24 1.21 -13.53 -0.96
N LEU A 25 2.24 -13.26 -0.14
CA LEU A 25 2.93 -14.31 0.63
C LEU A 25 2.01 -14.98 1.65
N ILE A 26 1.16 -14.22 2.34
CA ILE A 26 0.18 -14.78 3.28
C ILE A 26 -0.85 -15.65 2.55
N TRP A 27 -1.30 -15.22 1.36
CA TRP A 27 -2.20 -16.03 0.52
C TRP A 27 -1.55 -17.36 0.11
N ILE A 28 -0.30 -17.32 -0.39
CA ILE A 28 0.48 -18.53 -0.73
C ILE A 28 0.60 -19.42 0.50
N TYR A 29 0.98 -18.86 1.64
CA TYR A 29 1.14 -19.60 2.88
C TYR A 29 -0.16 -20.29 3.31
N GLY A 30 -1.30 -19.60 3.21
CA GLY A 30 -2.62 -20.18 3.47
C GLY A 30 -2.98 -21.33 2.52
N ASN A 31 -2.56 -21.27 1.25
CA ASN A 31 -2.74 -22.37 0.31
C ASN A 31 -1.82 -23.55 0.61
N VAL A 32 -0.53 -23.32 0.89
CA VAL A 32 0.42 -24.40 1.20
C VAL A 32 0.03 -25.13 2.48
N THR A 33 -0.44 -24.40 3.49
CA THR A 33 -0.86 -24.96 4.78
C THR A 33 -2.31 -25.45 4.81
N GLN A 34 -3.08 -25.26 3.74
CA GLN A 34 -4.52 -25.52 3.67
C GLN A 34 -5.30 -24.85 4.82
N ASN A 35 -4.84 -23.69 5.28
CA ASN A 35 -5.41 -22.98 6.41
C ASN A 35 -6.26 -21.80 5.93
N LEU A 36 -7.58 -21.93 6.10
CA LEU A 36 -8.55 -20.92 5.70
C LEU A 36 -8.38 -19.59 6.47
N ALA A 37 -7.90 -19.61 7.70
CA ALA A 37 -7.69 -18.40 8.49
C ALA A 37 -6.64 -17.50 7.82
N TRP A 38 -5.54 -18.06 7.33
CA TRP A 38 -4.49 -17.30 6.62
C TRP A 38 -4.99 -16.75 5.27
N ARG A 39 -5.76 -17.53 4.52
CA ARG A 39 -6.39 -17.05 3.28
C ARG A 39 -7.37 -15.90 3.55
N THR A 40 -8.20 -16.05 4.58
CA THR A 40 -9.17 -15.02 4.99
C THR A 40 -8.44 -13.77 5.48
N LEU A 41 -7.33 -13.91 6.22
CA LEU A 41 -6.51 -12.79 6.65
C LEU A 41 -5.96 -12.01 5.45
N SER A 42 -5.40 -12.68 4.44
CA SER A 42 -4.87 -11.98 3.26
C SER A 42 -5.94 -11.16 2.53
N LEU A 43 -7.19 -11.63 2.48
CA LEU A 43 -8.31 -10.87 1.93
C LEU A 43 -8.71 -9.70 2.85
N ALA A 44 -8.71 -9.92 4.17
CA ALA A 44 -9.03 -8.90 5.17
C ALA A 44 -7.98 -7.76 5.23
N MET A 45 -6.80 -7.94 4.63
CA MET A 45 -5.77 -6.91 4.50
C MET A 45 -6.00 -5.95 3.31
N LEU A 46 -6.87 -6.29 2.36
CA LEU A 46 -7.16 -5.47 1.17
C LEU A 46 -7.75 -4.08 1.50
N PRO A 47 -8.66 -3.91 2.48
CA PRO A 47 -9.15 -2.58 2.86
C PRO A 47 -8.03 -1.62 3.27
N ALA A 48 -7.00 -2.11 3.97
CA ALA A 48 -5.83 -1.29 4.34
C ALA A 48 -5.00 -0.89 3.12
N LEU A 49 -4.84 -1.79 2.15
CA LEU A 49 -4.19 -1.48 0.86
C LEU A 49 -4.95 -0.38 0.11
N ILE A 50 -6.27 -0.53 0.00
CA ILE A 50 -7.14 0.47 -0.67
C ILE A 50 -7.03 1.82 0.05
N SER A 51 -7.08 1.83 1.38
CA SER A 51 -6.90 3.05 2.16
C SER A 51 -5.55 3.72 1.90
N ALA A 52 -4.46 2.96 1.83
CA ALA A 52 -3.14 3.48 1.51
C ALA A 52 -3.06 4.05 0.08
N MET A 53 -3.68 3.36 -0.89
CA MET A 53 -3.77 3.87 -2.27
C MET A 53 -4.60 5.15 -2.35
N CYS A 54 -5.70 5.25 -1.61
CA CYS A 54 -6.50 6.47 -1.51
C CYS A 54 -5.69 7.63 -0.90
N ALA A 55 -4.90 7.37 0.13
CA ALA A 55 -4.01 8.36 0.72
C ALA A 55 -2.94 8.85 -0.27
N CYS A 56 -2.26 7.93 -0.98
CA CYS A 56 -1.31 8.29 -2.04
C CYS A 56 -1.98 9.10 -3.16
N THR A 57 -3.22 8.74 -3.53
CA THR A 57 -4.01 9.45 -4.54
C THR A 57 -4.37 10.86 -4.07
N TRP A 58 -4.85 10.99 -2.83
CA TRP A 58 -5.12 12.30 -2.23
C TRP A 58 -3.86 13.15 -2.18
N HIS A 59 -2.74 12.59 -1.72
CA HIS A 59 -1.46 13.29 -1.75
C HIS A 59 -1.06 13.70 -3.17
N PHE A 60 -1.23 12.86 -4.18
CA PHE A 60 -0.89 13.21 -5.57
C PHE A 60 -1.74 14.37 -6.11
N PHE A 61 -3.04 14.40 -5.84
CA PHE A 61 -3.96 15.39 -6.42
C PHE A 61 -4.18 16.64 -5.56
N ASP A 62 -4.05 16.56 -4.24
CA ASP A 62 -4.05 17.69 -3.31
C ASP A 62 -2.63 18.23 -3.08
N ASN A 63 -1.78 18.02 -4.08
CA ASN A 63 -0.43 18.56 -4.22
C ASN A 63 -0.38 19.73 -5.24
N PRO A 64 -0.85 20.95 -4.91
CA PRO A 64 -0.72 22.13 -5.76
C PRO A 64 0.49 23.01 -5.39
N ALA A 65 0.98 23.94 -6.22
CA ALA A 65 1.36 23.84 -7.64
C ALA A 65 2.90 23.71 -7.79
N SER A 66 3.62 23.68 -6.65
CA SER A 66 5.08 23.61 -6.53
C SER A 66 5.57 22.21 -6.19
N LEU A 67 4.74 21.20 -6.38
CA LEU A 67 5.13 19.80 -6.38
C LEU A 67 5.79 19.36 -7.68
N GLU A 68 6.59 20.28 -8.20
CA GLU A 68 7.29 20.24 -9.48
C GLU A 68 8.48 19.27 -9.50
N TRP A 69 9.01 18.85 -8.35
CA TRP A 69 10.19 17.98 -8.25
C TRP A 69 9.90 16.65 -7.55
N LEU A 70 8.64 16.42 -7.21
CA LEU A 70 8.15 15.06 -7.02
C LEU A 70 8.28 14.29 -8.34
#